data_AF-A0A9P6RM80-F1
#
_entry.id   AF-A0A9P6RM80-F1
#
_cell.length_a   1.000
_cell.length_b   1.000
_cell.length_c   1.000
_cell.angle_alpha   90.00
_cell.angle_beta   90.00
_cell.angle_gamma   90.00
#
_symmetry.space_group_name_H-M   'P 1'
#
loop_
_entity.id
_entity.type
_entity.pdbx_description
1 polymer ?
#
loop_
_entity_poly.entity_id
_entity_poly.type
_entity_poly.pdbx_seq_one_letter_code
_entity_poly.pdbx_strand_id
1 'polypeptide(L)'
;MLIKQLSLISAIVAFTNAVSAATATTPAAGVSTPAPVIPLPAFSGKFSNNYPPILQIAATNTPLVAKWLSELNMTAVPNIPVVAVKNGAIVTPSAIPASACDWTKDNCVNKDIISCPKGSWGLTYDDGPTEFSEKLYDFLDQTDQKATLFYIGSNIMQNWQAARRACGAGHQIAVHTWSHQMSTSLTNEQFVAEVKYTEMAIKELCGFTPTYFRPPYGDIDNRIRNLLVQMGYTNVIWDLDTNDWEMDPTSKQTAITPATIGALFDGWVAKAPTDTTGHVCLEHELYQSTVDTAIANLPKLQKTWKTMPVSACMNDPHPYQEKNITLATISGAKTGVTSGTVAGAGNGTSAIAPAPTASKNSASSMAAMTGVASAVIAGAVMAAML
;
A
#
# COMPACT_ATOMS: atom_id res chain seq x y z
N MET A 1 49.98 20.91 -9.37
CA MET A 1 51.15 21.80 -9.25
C MET A 1 50.67 23.19 -9.68
N LEU A 2 50.05 23.96 -8.78
CA LEU A 2 50.61 25.01 -7.92
C LEU A 2 50.88 26.35 -8.65
N ILE A 3 50.33 27.43 -8.05
CA ILE A 3 50.72 28.85 -8.12
C ILE A 3 50.21 29.62 -9.37
N LYS A 4 49.67 30.85 -9.36
CA LYS A 4 49.16 31.90 -8.43
C LYS A 4 49.45 33.22 -9.16
N GLN A 5 48.45 34.13 -9.22
CA GLN A 5 48.57 35.61 -9.09
C GLN A 5 49.30 36.40 -10.21
N LEU A 6 49.04 37.67 -10.53
CA LEU A 6 48.40 38.84 -9.90
C LEU A 6 48.07 39.83 -11.07
N SER A 7 47.03 40.65 -11.11
CA SER A 7 47.00 42.04 -10.58
C SER A 7 46.00 42.88 -11.41
N LEU A 8 45.03 43.55 -10.77
CA LEU A 8 44.87 45.02 -10.77
C LEU A 8 43.54 45.42 -10.11
N ILE A 9 43.64 46.40 -9.22
CA ILE A 9 42.66 46.92 -8.28
C ILE A 9 42.24 48.34 -8.71
N SER A 10 41.01 48.73 -8.32
CA SER A 10 40.42 50.08 -8.20
C SER A 10 39.80 50.71 -9.46
N ALA A 11 38.59 51.30 -9.47
CA ALA A 11 37.70 51.74 -8.39
C ALA A 11 36.23 51.90 -8.85
N ILE A 12 35.30 51.52 -7.96
CA ILE A 12 34.12 52.24 -7.44
C ILE A 12 33.16 52.93 -8.44
N VAL A 13 31.93 52.42 -8.53
CA VAL A 13 30.68 53.20 -8.35
C VAL A 13 29.66 52.35 -7.59
N ALA A 14 29.18 52.87 -6.47
CA ALA A 14 28.12 52.28 -5.67
C ALA A 14 26.77 52.44 -6.38
N PHE A 15 26.08 51.32 -6.63
CA PHE A 15 24.63 51.31 -6.83
C PHE A 15 24.02 50.43 -5.74
N THR A 16 23.42 51.09 -4.77
CA THR A 16 22.46 50.50 -3.84
C THR A 16 21.23 50.08 -4.65
N ASN A 17 21.09 48.79 -4.94
CA ASN A 17 19.81 48.22 -5.32
C ASN A 17 19.27 47.42 -4.15
N ALA A 18 18.20 47.97 -3.57
CA ALA A 18 17.32 47.27 -2.66
C ALA A 18 16.94 45.93 -3.28
N VAL A 19 17.26 44.84 -2.57
CA VAL A 19 16.64 43.55 -2.83
C VAL A 19 15.19 43.73 -2.40
N SER A 20 14.33 44.03 -3.38
CA SER A 20 12.90 43.86 -3.21
C SER A 20 12.68 42.38 -2.92
N ALA A 21 12.39 42.06 -1.67
CA ALA A 21 11.82 40.78 -1.32
C ALA A 21 10.53 40.65 -2.13
N ALA A 22 10.60 39.90 -3.23
CA ALA A 22 9.42 39.37 -3.88
C ALA A 22 8.77 38.47 -2.83
N THR A 23 7.85 39.06 -2.07
CA THR A 23 6.86 38.34 -1.29
C THR A 23 6.15 37.47 -2.30
N ALA A 24 6.47 36.17 -2.28
CA ALA A 24 5.61 35.17 -2.86
C ALA A 24 4.26 35.36 -2.16
N THR A 25 3.33 36.02 -2.83
CA THR A 25 1.93 36.02 -2.45
C THR A 25 1.49 34.58 -2.53
N THR A 26 1.49 33.91 -1.37
CA THR A 26 0.70 32.72 -1.13
C THR A 26 -0.71 33.03 -1.64
N PRO A 27 -1.27 32.24 -2.57
CA PRO A 27 -2.69 32.33 -2.84
C PRO A 27 -3.39 32.17 -1.50
N ALA A 28 -4.28 33.11 -1.17
CA ALA A 28 -5.12 32.99 0.01
C ALA A 28 -5.73 31.58 0.00
N ALA A 29 -5.45 30.81 1.06
CA ALA A 29 -6.08 29.52 1.27
C ALA A 29 -7.59 29.77 1.18
N GLY A 30 -8.19 29.38 0.06
CA GLY A 30 -9.63 29.17 0.03
C GLY A 30 -9.91 28.24 1.19
N VAL A 31 -10.84 28.63 2.06
CA VAL A 31 -11.31 27.78 3.14
C VAL A 31 -11.85 26.52 2.47
N SER A 32 -11.00 25.49 2.34
CA SER A 32 -11.44 24.18 1.95
C SER A 32 -12.38 23.75 3.06
N THR A 33 -13.62 23.43 2.69
CA THR A 33 -14.51 22.73 3.59
C THR A 33 -13.74 21.54 4.16
N PRO A 34 -13.66 21.36 5.50
CA PRO A 34 -12.93 20.24 6.07
C PRO A 34 -13.39 18.95 5.40
N ALA A 35 -12.44 18.14 4.94
CA ALA A 35 -12.74 16.82 4.40
C ALA A 35 -13.66 16.07 5.41
N PRO A 36 -14.67 15.32 4.95
CA PRO A 36 -15.58 14.61 5.85
C PRO A 36 -14.79 13.71 6.80
N VAL A 37 -14.86 14.03 8.09
CA VAL A 37 -14.12 13.33 9.14
C VAL A 37 -14.84 12.03 9.43
N ILE A 38 -14.14 10.89 9.33
CA ILE A 38 -14.67 9.62 9.83
C ILE A 38 -14.73 9.72 11.36
N PRO A 39 -15.91 9.60 12.00
CA PRO A 39 -15.99 9.64 13.46
C PRO A 39 -15.22 8.46 14.06
N LEU A 40 -14.20 8.76 14.86
CA LEU A 40 -13.37 7.74 15.49
C LEU A 40 -13.82 7.45 16.92
N PRO A 41 -13.71 6.21 17.41
CA PRO A 41 -14.01 5.88 18.79
C PRO A 41 -13.08 6.63 19.75
N ALA A 42 -13.53 6.95 20.97
CA ALA A 42 -12.65 7.54 21.98
C ALA A 42 -11.44 6.62 22.24
N PHE A 43 -10.24 7.21 22.29
CA PHE A 43 -9.00 6.47 22.53
C PHE A 43 -8.16 7.20 23.57
N SER A 44 -7.79 6.51 24.65
CA SER A 44 -7.11 7.11 25.80
C SER A 44 -5.59 7.25 25.63
N GLY A 45 -5.07 7.07 24.41
CA GLY A 45 -3.63 6.99 24.14
C GLY A 45 -2.97 5.70 24.63
N LYS A 46 -3.78 4.68 24.96
CA LYS A 46 -3.31 3.36 25.41
C LYS A 46 -4.17 2.28 24.78
N PHE A 47 -3.51 1.30 24.20
CA PHE A 47 -4.13 0.07 23.74
C PHE A 47 -4.53 -0.79 24.94
N SER A 48 -5.74 -1.32 24.87
CA SER A 48 -6.40 -2.11 25.91
C SER A 48 -6.17 -3.61 25.71
N ASN A 49 -5.94 -4.06 24.48
CA ASN A 49 -5.61 -5.44 24.18
C ASN A 49 -4.13 -5.75 24.40
N ASN A 50 -3.83 -7.03 24.62
CA ASN A 50 -2.46 -7.53 24.63
C ASN A 50 -1.99 -7.76 23.19
N TYR A 51 -1.01 -6.97 22.77
CA TYR A 51 -0.39 -7.07 21.45
C TYR A 51 0.96 -7.79 21.52
N PRO A 52 1.39 -8.43 20.41
CA PRO A 52 2.72 -9.00 20.32
C PRO A 52 3.82 -7.92 20.43
N PRO A 53 5.07 -8.32 20.67
CA PRO A 53 6.19 -7.38 20.62
C PRO A 53 6.32 -6.70 19.24
N ILE A 54 6.91 -5.50 19.25
CA ILE A 54 7.16 -4.71 18.05
C ILE A 54 8.06 -5.47 17.07
N LEU A 55 7.67 -5.53 15.80
CA LEU A 55 8.41 -6.20 14.71
C LEU A 55 8.79 -7.66 14.98
N GLN A 56 7.99 -8.37 15.79
CA GLN A 56 8.19 -9.80 16.06
C GLN A 56 6.97 -10.61 15.69
N ILE A 57 7.21 -11.81 15.15
CA ILE A 57 6.16 -12.78 14.84
C ILE A 57 5.36 -13.09 16.10
N ALA A 58 4.05 -12.95 16.00
CA ALA A 58 3.14 -13.18 17.10
C ALA A 58 3.17 -14.65 17.58
N ALA A 59 3.02 -14.85 18.89
CA ALA A 59 2.80 -16.19 19.44
C ALA A 59 1.47 -16.77 18.93
N THR A 60 1.51 -18.00 18.44
CA THR A 60 0.34 -18.66 17.83
C THR A 60 -0.50 -19.47 18.81
N ASN A 61 0.00 -19.70 20.03
CA ASN A 61 -0.65 -20.50 21.07
C ASN A 61 -1.54 -19.67 22.01
N THR A 62 -2.09 -18.55 21.54
CA THR A 62 -2.98 -17.69 22.34
C THR A 62 -4.45 -18.03 22.11
N PRO A 63 -5.36 -17.75 23.07
CA PRO A 63 -6.80 -17.93 22.86
C PRO A 63 -7.36 -17.13 21.67
N LEU A 64 -6.80 -15.96 21.38
CA LEU A 64 -7.21 -15.14 20.23
C LEU A 64 -6.84 -15.82 18.91
N VAL A 65 -5.61 -16.31 18.77
CA VAL A 65 -5.18 -17.00 17.56
C VAL A 65 -5.96 -18.31 17.37
N ALA A 66 -6.19 -19.07 18.45
CA ALA A 66 -7.04 -20.26 18.39
C ALA A 66 -8.46 -19.95 17.91
N LYS A 67 -9.05 -18.83 18.37
CA LYS A 67 -10.36 -18.36 17.91
C LYS A 67 -10.33 -18.04 16.41
N TRP A 68 -9.39 -17.21 15.95
CA TRP A 68 -9.31 -16.83 14.53
C TRP A 68 -9.12 -18.05 13.63
N LEU A 69 -8.28 -19.01 14.02
CA LEU A 69 -8.09 -20.25 13.27
C LEU A 69 -9.35 -21.11 13.20
N SER A 70 -10.18 -21.11 14.26
CA SER A 70 -11.45 -21.85 14.27
C SER A 70 -12.50 -21.29 13.30
N GLU A 71 -12.33 -20.05 12.84
CA GLU A 71 -13.21 -19.40 11.86
C GLU A 71 -12.80 -19.75 10.41
N LEU A 72 -11.65 -20.41 10.22
CA LEU A 72 -11.10 -20.76 8.91
C LEU A 72 -11.29 -22.24 8.58
N ASN A 73 -11.54 -22.54 7.31
CA ASN A 73 -11.48 -23.88 6.77
C ASN A 73 -10.04 -24.24 6.40
N MET A 74 -9.28 -24.72 7.39
CA MET A 74 -7.89 -25.13 7.22
C MET A 74 -7.71 -26.29 6.23
N THR A 75 -8.74 -27.11 6.01
CA THR A 75 -8.67 -28.22 5.04
C THR A 75 -8.72 -27.76 3.57
N ALA A 76 -9.19 -26.53 3.33
CA ALA A 76 -9.23 -25.92 2.00
C ALA A 76 -7.95 -25.14 1.66
N VAL A 77 -7.04 -24.96 2.61
CA VAL A 77 -5.78 -24.24 2.43
C VAL A 77 -4.83 -25.09 1.59
N PRO A 78 -4.34 -24.61 0.43
CA PRO A 78 -3.35 -25.34 -0.37
C PRO A 78 -2.12 -25.73 0.45
N ASN A 79 -1.72 -27.00 0.34
CA ASN A 79 -0.53 -27.51 1.00
C ASN A 79 0.73 -27.09 0.23
N ILE A 80 1.13 -25.83 0.39
CA ILE A 80 2.36 -25.26 -0.17
C ILE A 80 3.38 -25.15 0.98
N PRO A 81 4.62 -25.66 0.81
CA PRO A 81 5.65 -25.56 1.85
C PRO A 81 5.97 -24.11 2.21
N VAL A 82 6.20 -23.87 3.49
CA VAL A 82 6.75 -22.61 3.98
C VAL A 82 8.18 -22.44 3.47
N VAL A 83 8.52 -21.27 2.95
CA VAL A 83 9.85 -20.99 2.40
C VAL A 83 10.82 -20.55 3.50
N ALA A 84 12.08 -20.94 3.40
CA ALA A 84 13.11 -20.46 4.31
C ALA A 84 13.64 -19.10 3.86
N VAL A 85 13.88 -18.20 4.82
CA VAL A 85 14.51 -16.89 4.57
C VAL A 85 15.90 -16.87 5.21
N LYS A 86 16.90 -16.38 4.48
CA LYS A 86 18.26 -16.19 4.97
C LYS A 86 18.81 -14.93 4.36
N ASN A 87 19.37 -14.07 5.22
CA ASN A 87 19.89 -12.76 4.84
C ASN A 87 18.86 -11.90 4.08
N GLY A 88 17.59 -11.93 4.50
CA GLY A 88 16.51 -11.15 3.88
C GLY A 88 16.08 -11.63 2.50
N ALA A 89 16.53 -12.80 2.06
CA ALA A 89 16.13 -13.40 0.79
C ALA A 89 15.57 -14.80 0.99
N ILE A 90 14.59 -15.18 0.17
CA ILE A 90 14.06 -16.54 0.14
C ILE A 90 15.17 -17.49 -0.34
N VAL A 91 15.62 -18.36 0.56
CA VAL A 91 16.60 -19.42 0.30
C VAL A 91 15.89 -20.76 0.21
N THR A 92 14.89 -20.88 -0.66
CA THR A 92 14.42 -22.19 -1.14
C THR A 92 13.63 -22.09 -2.45
N PRO A 93 14.29 -21.82 -3.60
CA PRO A 93 13.60 -21.86 -4.89
C PRO A 93 13.24 -23.29 -5.34
N SER A 94 13.84 -24.33 -4.73
CA SER A 94 13.86 -25.70 -5.26
C SER A 94 12.59 -26.52 -4.98
N ALA A 95 11.68 -26.05 -4.10
CA ALA A 95 10.53 -26.83 -3.63
C ALA A 95 9.17 -26.16 -3.83
N ILE A 96 9.10 -24.93 -4.37
CA ILE A 96 7.82 -24.26 -4.64
C ILE A 96 7.24 -24.84 -5.95
N PRO A 97 6.14 -25.60 -5.89
CA PRO A 97 5.54 -26.20 -7.07
C PRO A 97 5.04 -25.10 -8.02
N ALA A 98 5.07 -25.34 -9.33
CA ALA A 98 4.57 -24.37 -10.31
C ALA A 98 3.09 -24.00 -10.09
N SER A 99 2.31 -24.90 -9.46
CA SER A 99 0.93 -24.64 -9.07
C SER A 99 0.77 -23.65 -7.90
N ALA A 100 1.86 -23.22 -7.27
CA ALA A 100 1.82 -22.28 -6.16
C ALA A 100 1.37 -20.88 -6.58
N CYS A 101 1.59 -20.48 -7.85
CA CYS A 101 1.38 -19.11 -8.33
C CYS A 101 2.01 -18.09 -7.38
N ASP A 102 3.33 -18.01 -7.41
CA ASP A 102 4.13 -17.29 -6.41
C ASP A 102 4.65 -15.98 -7.02
N TRP A 103 4.20 -14.85 -6.48
CA TRP A 103 4.53 -13.57 -7.08
C TRP A 103 6.03 -13.25 -7.03
N THR A 104 6.70 -13.53 -5.91
CA THR A 104 8.15 -13.28 -5.78
C THR A 104 8.98 -14.13 -6.73
N LYS A 105 8.51 -15.34 -7.07
CA LYS A 105 9.20 -16.26 -7.98
C LYS A 105 8.96 -15.95 -9.45
N ASP A 106 7.71 -15.77 -9.86
CA ASP A 106 7.32 -15.72 -11.28
C ASP A 106 6.32 -14.61 -11.61
N ASN A 107 6.11 -13.66 -10.70
CA ASN A 107 5.11 -12.58 -10.79
C ASN A 107 3.70 -13.12 -11.07
N CYS A 108 3.40 -14.37 -10.68
CA CYS A 108 2.07 -14.92 -10.89
C CYS A 108 1.05 -14.19 -10.02
N VAL A 109 -0.02 -13.76 -10.67
CA VAL A 109 -1.14 -13.03 -10.08
C VAL A 109 -2.40 -13.87 -10.19
N ASN A 110 -3.20 -13.88 -9.13
CA ASN A 110 -4.45 -14.65 -9.08
C ASN A 110 -5.53 -13.84 -8.38
N LYS A 111 -6.29 -13.08 -9.18
CA LYS A 111 -7.34 -12.14 -8.73
C LYS A 111 -6.83 -11.02 -7.81
N ASP A 112 -5.51 -10.80 -7.80
CA ASP A 112 -4.90 -9.66 -7.11
C ASP A 112 -5.23 -8.36 -7.85
N ILE A 113 -5.38 -7.27 -7.11
CA ILE A 113 -5.40 -5.94 -7.70
C ILE A 113 -3.95 -5.57 -8.03
N ILE A 114 -3.66 -5.41 -9.31
CA ILE A 114 -2.32 -5.00 -9.80
C ILE A 114 -2.31 -3.63 -10.45
N SER A 115 -3.47 -3.14 -10.91
CA SER A 115 -3.58 -1.88 -11.64
C SER A 115 -4.97 -1.25 -11.47
N CYS A 116 -5.04 0.06 -11.64
CA CYS A 116 -6.31 0.80 -11.69
C CYS A 116 -6.91 0.82 -13.11
N PRO A 117 -8.16 1.28 -13.29
CA PRO A 117 -8.69 1.59 -14.62
C PRO A 117 -7.89 2.69 -15.33
N LYS A 118 -7.87 2.66 -16.67
CA LYS A 118 -7.13 3.64 -17.51
C LYS A 118 -7.39 5.09 -17.09
N GLY A 119 -6.32 5.87 -17.02
CA GLY A 119 -6.36 7.28 -16.61
C GLY A 119 -6.42 7.51 -15.09
N SER A 120 -6.20 6.47 -14.29
CA SER A 120 -6.24 6.51 -12.83
C SER A 120 -4.93 6.03 -12.22
N TRP A 121 -4.62 6.55 -11.03
CA TRP A 121 -3.44 6.20 -10.26
C TRP A 121 -3.83 5.86 -8.82
N GLY A 122 -3.62 4.60 -8.44
CA GLY A 122 -3.76 4.12 -7.08
C GLY A 122 -2.58 4.61 -6.26
N LEU A 123 -2.81 5.66 -5.47
CA LEU A 123 -1.79 6.24 -4.60
C LEU A 123 -1.68 5.39 -3.34
N THR A 124 -0.52 4.79 -3.11
CA THR A 124 -0.31 3.89 -1.99
C THR A 124 1.00 4.17 -1.27
N TYR A 125 1.01 4.01 0.05
CA TYR A 125 2.19 4.12 0.89
C TYR A 125 2.23 2.95 1.87
N ASP A 126 3.35 2.25 1.88
CA ASP A 126 3.59 1.08 2.73
C ASP A 126 4.41 1.43 3.97
N ASP A 127 4.45 0.49 4.90
CA ASP A 127 5.27 0.46 6.13
C ASP A 127 4.96 1.49 7.21
N GLY A 128 3.95 2.33 6.99
CA GLY A 128 3.49 3.29 7.96
C GLY A 128 2.74 2.69 9.15
N PRO A 129 2.34 3.55 10.11
CA PRO A 129 2.83 4.92 10.27
C PRO A 129 4.25 4.96 10.88
N THR A 130 5.07 5.91 10.45
CA THR A 130 6.41 6.20 11.01
C THR A 130 6.44 7.61 11.61
N GLU A 131 7.60 8.05 12.09
CA GLU A 131 7.80 9.44 12.52
C GLU A 131 7.70 10.46 11.36
N PHE A 132 7.85 10.01 10.11
CA PHE A 132 7.80 10.87 8.91
C PHE A 132 6.40 11.00 8.32
N SER A 133 5.47 10.13 8.71
CA SER A 133 4.09 10.07 8.21
C SER A 133 3.33 11.39 8.31
N GLU A 134 3.50 12.14 9.41
CA GLU A 134 2.76 13.39 9.63
C GLU A 134 3.03 14.42 8.52
N LYS A 135 4.27 14.48 8.00
CA LYS A 135 4.62 15.39 6.89
C LYS A 135 3.90 15.00 5.60
N LEU A 136 3.81 13.70 5.32
CA LEU A 136 3.06 13.20 4.17
C LEU A 136 1.57 13.53 4.33
N TYR A 137 1.00 13.27 5.50
CA TYR A 137 -0.42 13.51 5.76
C TYR A 137 -0.78 15.00 5.72
N ASP A 138 0.11 15.88 6.19
CA ASP A 138 -0.03 17.34 6.02
C ASP A 138 -0.15 17.74 4.55
N PHE A 139 0.71 17.20 3.70
CA PHE A 139 0.68 17.49 2.28
C PHE A 139 -0.57 16.93 1.59
N LEU A 140 -0.97 15.71 1.94
CA LEU A 140 -2.20 15.10 1.42
C LEU A 140 -3.45 15.90 1.83
N ASP A 141 -3.54 16.38 3.07
CA ASP A 141 -4.63 17.22 3.53
C ASP A 141 -4.64 18.59 2.83
N GLN A 142 -3.48 19.22 2.65
CA GLN A 142 -3.35 20.50 1.93
C GLN A 142 -3.78 20.42 0.46
N THR A 143 -3.69 19.23 -0.14
CA THR A 143 -4.03 18.99 -1.55
C THR A 143 -5.37 18.27 -1.73
N ASP A 144 -6.15 18.07 -0.64
CA ASP A 144 -7.38 17.27 -0.61
C ASP A 144 -7.21 15.88 -1.25
N GLN A 145 -6.00 15.32 -1.13
CA GLN A 145 -5.64 14.02 -1.69
C GLN A 145 -5.84 12.94 -0.64
N LYS A 146 -6.42 11.81 -1.05
CA LYS A 146 -6.46 10.58 -0.23
C LYS A 146 -5.59 9.49 -0.87
N ALA A 147 -4.99 8.66 -0.03
CA ALA A 147 -4.16 7.54 -0.41
C ALA A 147 -4.65 6.24 0.26
N THR A 148 -4.08 5.12 -0.16
CA THR A 148 -4.13 3.86 0.58
C THR A 148 -2.89 3.74 1.43
N LEU A 149 -3.05 3.50 2.72
CA LEU A 149 -1.96 3.37 3.67
C LEU A 149 -1.95 1.93 4.18
N PHE A 150 -0.90 1.19 3.82
CA PHE A 150 -0.72 -0.20 4.24
C PHE A 150 0.12 -0.23 5.50
N TYR A 151 -0.54 -0.46 6.64
CA TYR A 151 0.11 -0.33 7.93
C TYR A 151 0.68 -1.64 8.44
N ILE A 152 1.91 -1.55 8.94
CA ILE A 152 2.50 -2.57 9.81
C ILE A 152 1.88 -2.40 11.18
N GLY A 153 1.28 -3.47 11.72
CA GLY A 153 0.54 -3.42 12.98
C GLY A 153 1.34 -2.89 14.16
N SER A 154 2.61 -3.31 14.29
CA SER A 154 3.46 -2.79 15.36
C SER A 154 3.82 -1.32 15.20
N ASN A 155 3.81 -0.77 13.99
CA ASN A 155 4.09 0.65 13.75
C ASN A 155 2.94 1.53 14.23
N ILE A 156 1.71 1.03 14.16
CA ILE A 156 0.53 1.68 14.76
C ILE A 156 0.72 1.88 16.27
N MET A 157 1.34 0.91 16.97
CA MET A 157 1.58 1.00 18.42
C MET A 157 2.53 2.14 18.79
N GLN A 158 3.50 2.41 17.92
CA GLN A 158 4.55 3.42 18.12
C GLN A 158 4.08 4.81 17.68
N ASN A 159 3.34 4.89 16.57
CA ASN A 159 2.93 6.14 15.93
C ASN A 159 1.40 6.24 15.84
N TRP A 160 0.70 5.90 16.92
CA TRP A 160 -0.77 5.82 16.95
C TRP A 160 -1.45 7.16 16.66
N GLN A 161 -0.81 8.30 16.98
CA GLN A 161 -1.35 9.62 16.65
C GLN A 161 -1.48 9.81 15.14
N ALA A 162 -0.42 9.48 14.39
CA ALA A 162 -0.40 9.58 12.94
C ALA A 162 -1.42 8.63 12.29
N ALA A 163 -1.45 7.35 12.71
CA ALA A 163 -2.46 6.42 12.22
C ALA A 163 -3.89 6.89 12.50
N ARG A 164 -4.15 7.38 13.71
CA ARG A 164 -5.48 7.87 14.10
C ARG A 164 -5.88 9.11 13.31
N ARG A 165 -4.94 10.03 13.08
CA ARG A 165 -5.15 11.19 12.20
C ARG A 165 -5.54 10.72 10.80
N ALA A 166 -4.78 9.81 10.20
CA ALA A 166 -5.03 9.30 8.87
C ALA A 166 -6.41 8.63 8.73
N CYS A 167 -6.81 7.86 9.76
CA CYS A 167 -8.16 7.29 9.84
C CYS A 167 -9.24 8.37 9.82
N GLY A 168 -9.09 9.43 10.63
CA GLY A 168 -10.04 10.53 10.69
C GLY A 168 -10.10 11.36 9.41
N ALA A 169 -8.96 11.50 8.72
CA ALA A 169 -8.81 12.25 7.47
C ALA A 169 -9.42 11.54 6.24
N GLY A 170 -9.90 10.30 6.39
CA GLY A 170 -10.59 9.55 5.34
C GLY A 170 -9.65 8.88 4.33
N HIS A 171 -8.40 8.62 4.70
CA HIS A 171 -7.55 7.72 3.92
C HIS A 171 -8.09 6.29 3.96
N GLN A 172 -7.76 5.48 2.95
CA GLN A 172 -8.03 4.05 3.00
C GLN A 172 -6.93 3.39 3.84
N ILE A 173 -7.28 2.82 4.98
CA ILE A 173 -6.34 2.08 5.82
C ILE A 173 -6.42 0.59 5.49
N ALA A 174 -5.27 -0.02 5.24
CA ALA A 174 -5.13 -1.42 4.84
C ALA A 174 -4.06 -2.13 5.68
N VAL A 175 -4.05 -3.47 5.64
CA VAL A 175 -3.16 -4.29 6.46
C VAL A 175 -1.87 -4.62 5.72
N HIS A 176 -0.74 -4.52 6.43
CA HIS A 176 0.60 -4.88 5.95
C HIS A 176 1.34 -5.81 6.93
N THR A 177 0.62 -6.80 7.49
CA THR A 177 1.09 -7.69 8.57
C THR A 177 1.42 -6.96 9.87
N TRP A 178 1.81 -7.70 10.92
CA TRP A 178 2.17 -7.16 12.23
C TRP A 178 3.66 -6.83 12.31
N SER A 179 4.50 -7.72 11.79
CA SER A 179 5.95 -7.73 11.95
C SER A 179 6.73 -7.67 10.65
N HIS A 180 6.04 -7.45 9.52
CA HIS A 180 6.64 -7.24 8.21
C HIS A 180 7.54 -8.41 7.75
N GLN A 181 7.11 -9.64 8.03
CA GLN A 181 7.79 -10.83 7.53
C GLN A 181 7.27 -11.24 6.16
N MET A 182 8.13 -11.87 5.36
CA MET A 182 7.75 -12.53 4.10
C MET A 182 6.60 -13.52 4.35
N SER A 183 5.42 -13.29 3.76
CA SER A 183 4.21 -14.06 4.05
C SER A 183 4.37 -15.55 3.81
N THR A 184 5.05 -15.94 2.73
CA THR A 184 5.26 -17.36 2.36
C THR A 184 6.24 -18.06 3.30
N SER A 185 7.02 -17.30 4.09
CA SER A 185 7.92 -17.82 5.13
C SER A 185 7.26 -18.08 6.48
N LEU A 186 5.99 -17.72 6.62
CA LEU A 186 5.19 -17.94 7.82
C LEU A 186 4.35 -19.21 7.71
N THR A 187 4.18 -19.93 8.82
CA THR A 187 3.13 -20.95 8.90
C THR A 187 1.75 -20.31 8.75
N ASN A 188 0.73 -21.11 8.48
CA ASN A 188 -0.63 -20.58 8.35
C ASN A 188 -1.08 -19.86 9.63
N GLU A 189 -0.76 -20.41 10.79
CA GLU A 189 -1.10 -19.85 12.10
C GLU A 189 -0.38 -18.53 12.36
N GLN A 190 0.90 -18.45 11.99
CA GLN A 190 1.67 -17.22 12.09
C GLN A 190 1.10 -16.15 11.16
N PHE A 191 0.83 -16.47 9.89
CA PHE A 191 0.27 -15.51 8.93
C PHE A 191 -1.12 -15.01 9.36
N VAL A 192 -1.99 -15.89 9.85
CA VAL A 192 -3.30 -15.48 10.38
C VAL A 192 -3.13 -14.54 11.56
N ALA A 193 -2.20 -14.82 12.47
CA ALA A 193 -1.90 -13.93 13.60
C ALA A 193 -1.37 -12.56 13.13
N GLU A 194 -0.45 -12.54 12.18
CA GLU A 194 0.10 -11.31 11.59
C GLU A 194 -1.00 -10.38 11.05
N VAL A 195 -1.94 -10.92 10.27
CA VAL A 195 -3.03 -10.14 9.70
C VAL A 195 -4.00 -9.69 10.79
N LYS A 196 -4.40 -10.60 11.68
CA LYS A 196 -5.46 -10.34 12.66
C LYS A 196 -5.03 -9.45 13.82
N TYR A 197 -3.76 -9.47 14.23
CA TYR A 197 -3.26 -8.50 15.22
C TYR A 197 -3.25 -7.08 14.65
N THR A 198 -2.86 -6.91 13.39
CA THR A 198 -2.91 -5.61 12.71
C THR A 198 -4.36 -5.13 12.52
N GLU A 199 -5.25 -6.03 12.08
CA GLU A 199 -6.69 -5.78 12.01
C GLU A 199 -7.24 -5.28 13.36
N MET A 200 -6.88 -5.96 14.45
CA MET A 200 -7.32 -5.62 15.80
C MET A 200 -6.79 -4.26 16.26
N ALA A 201 -5.52 -3.92 15.97
CA ALA A 201 -4.95 -2.61 16.27
C ALA A 201 -5.66 -1.47 15.52
N ILE A 202 -5.93 -1.66 14.23
CA ILE A 202 -6.68 -0.69 13.42
C ILE A 202 -8.11 -0.55 13.95
N LYS A 203 -8.77 -1.66 14.28
CA LYS A 203 -10.13 -1.66 14.82
C LYS A 203 -10.23 -0.92 16.14
N GLU A 204 -9.30 -1.17 17.06
CA GLU A 204 -9.27 -0.48 18.36
C GLU A 204 -9.03 1.02 18.19
N LEU A 205 -8.09 1.41 17.32
CA LEU A 205 -7.71 2.81 17.13
C LEU A 205 -8.73 3.61 16.32
N CYS A 206 -9.30 3.00 15.27
CA CYS A 206 -10.06 3.71 14.24
C CYS A 206 -11.53 3.30 14.18
N GLY A 207 -11.91 2.21 14.85
CA GLY A 207 -13.31 1.77 14.95
C GLY A 207 -13.80 0.94 13.77
N PHE A 208 -12.93 0.58 12.82
CA PHE A 208 -13.27 -0.18 11.63
C PHE A 208 -12.24 -1.25 11.29
N THR A 209 -12.66 -2.21 10.47
CA THR A 209 -11.96 -3.45 10.16
C THR A 209 -11.61 -3.45 8.67
N PRO A 210 -10.32 -3.31 8.28
CA PRO A 210 -9.88 -3.31 6.88
C PRO A 210 -10.24 -4.59 6.13
N THR A 211 -10.47 -4.45 4.82
CA THR A 211 -10.66 -5.59 3.90
C THR A 211 -9.63 -5.62 2.77
N TYR A 212 -8.60 -4.79 2.86
CA TYR A 212 -7.50 -4.73 1.90
C TYR A 212 -6.19 -5.09 2.59
N PHE A 213 -5.36 -5.84 1.87
CA PHE A 213 -4.07 -6.33 2.33
C PHE A 213 -3.03 -6.16 1.23
N ARG A 214 -1.79 -5.89 1.62
CA ARG A 214 -0.62 -6.02 0.75
C ARG A 214 0.43 -6.88 1.45
N PRO A 215 1.05 -7.86 0.77
CA PRO A 215 2.08 -8.68 1.36
C PRO A 215 3.41 -7.91 1.44
N PRO A 216 4.10 -7.92 2.58
CA PRO A 216 5.50 -7.52 2.66
C PRO A 216 6.33 -8.15 1.54
N TYR A 217 7.21 -7.38 0.92
CA TYR A 217 8.07 -7.81 -0.20
C TYR A 217 7.34 -8.28 -1.46
N GLY A 218 6.01 -8.10 -1.54
CA GLY A 218 5.20 -8.70 -2.61
C GLY A 218 5.06 -10.22 -2.45
N ASP A 219 5.52 -10.79 -1.34
CA ASP A 219 5.67 -12.22 -1.13
C ASP A 219 4.33 -12.89 -0.83
N ILE A 220 3.78 -13.56 -1.86
CA ILE A 220 2.47 -14.19 -1.81
C ILE A 220 2.36 -15.38 -2.79
N ASP A 221 1.78 -16.47 -2.28
CA ASP A 221 1.42 -17.67 -3.04
C ASP A 221 -0.09 -17.97 -2.93
N ASN A 222 -0.56 -19.04 -3.56
CA ASN A 222 -1.97 -19.46 -3.46
C ASN A 222 -2.39 -19.90 -2.05
N ARG A 223 -1.47 -20.27 -1.17
CA ARG A 223 -1.77 -20.62 0.24
C ARG A 223 -2.12 -19.36 1.01
N ILE A 224 -1.30 -18.32 0.89
CA ILE A 224 -1.52 -17.01 1.50
C ILE A 224 -2.78 -16.34 0.93
N ARG A 225 -2.97 -16.34 -0.40
CA ARG A 225 -4.21 -15.83 -1.03
C ARG A 225 -5.45 -16.52 -0.51
N ASN A 226 -5.40 -17.84 -0.34
CA ASN A 226 -6.53 -18.60 0.18
C ASN A 226 -6.89 -18.16 1.61
N LEU A 227 -5.90 -18.02 2.50
CA LEU A 227 -6.12 -17.52 3.87
C LEU A 227 -6.69 -16.10 3.88
N LEU A 228 -6.16 -15.19 3.05
CA LEU A 228 -6.67 -13.82 2.92
C LEU A 228 -8.14 -13.80 2.50
N VAL A 229 -8.52 -14.57 1.46
CA VAL A 229 -9.91 -14.65 0.99
C VAL A 229 -10.83 -15.19 2.08
N GLN A 230 -10.41 -16.22 2.82
CA GLN A 230 -11.20 -16.76 3.94
C GLN A 230 -11.39 -15.72 5.07
N MET A 231 -10.40 -14.86 5.30
CA MET A 231 -10.48 -13.76 6.27
C MET A 231 -11.21 -12.50 5.73
N GLY A 232 -11.65 -12.51 4.47
CA GLY A 232 -12.38 -11.40 3.84
C GLY A 232 -11.50 -10.29 3.27
N TYR A 233 -10.24 -10.58 2.96
CA TYR A 233 -9.29 -9.62 2.39
C TYR A 233 -9.20 -9.72 0.87
N THR A 234 -9.07 -8.57 0.23
CA THR A 234 -8.62 -8.40 -1.15
C THR A 234 -7.14 -8.06 -1.16
N ASN A 235 -6.37 -8.80 -1.96
CA ASN A 235 -4.94 -8.59 -2.09
C ASN A 235 -4.61 -7.49 -3.11
N VAL A 236 -3.64 -6.64 -2.77
CA VAL A 236 -3.13 -5.56 -3.61
C VAL A 236 -1.63 -5.71 -3.80
N ILE A 237 -1.21 -5.77 -5.06
CA ILE A 237 0.19 -5.72 -5.51
C ILE A 237 0.40 -4.38 -6.24
N TRP A 238 1.45 -4.23 -7.02
CA TRP A 238 1.77 -3.05 -7.82
C TRP A 238 2.23 -3.47 -9.21
N ASP A 239 2.02 -2.58 -10.19
CA ASP A 239 2.59 -2.70 -11.52
C ASP A 239 3.77 -1.74 -11.74
N LEU A 240 3.91 -0.72 -10.88
CA LEU A 240 5.01 0.23 -10.87
C LEU A 240 5.69 0.27 -9.50
N ASP A 241 7.02 0.27 -9.50
CA ASP A 241 7.84 0.29 -8.28
C ASP A 241 8.85 1.44 -8.34
N THR A 242 8.85 2.28 -7.32
CA THR A 242 9.80 3.40 -7.22
C THR A 242 11.18 2.97 -6.74
N ASN A 243 11.29 1.82 -6.06
CA ASN A 243 12.46 1.40 -5.28
C ASN A 243 12.93 2.46 -4.27
N ASP A 244 12.01 3.28 -3.77
CA ASP A 244 12.32 4.37 -2.84
C ASP A 244 12.87 3.88 -1.49
N TRP A 245 12.52 2.66 -1.08
CA TRP A 245 13.09 1.96 0.08
C TRP A 245 14.63 1.83 0.02
N GLU A 246 15.25 1.85 -1.18
CA GLU A 246 16.72 1.86 -1.33
C GLU A 246 17.37 3.18 -0.89
N MET A 247 16.57 4.23 -0.62
CA MET A 247 17.04 5.49 -0.02
C MET A 247 17.19 5.41 1.51
N ASP A 248 17.32 4.19 2.05
CA ASP A 248 17.65 3.93 3.45
C ASP A 248 18.92 4.69 3.86
N PRO A 249 18.83 5.62 4.83
CA PRO A 249 19.97 6.42 5.27
C PRO A 249 21.07 5.60 5.97
N THR A 250 20.76 4.37 6.39
CA THR A 250 21.70 3.44 7.02
C THR A 250 22.41 2.56 5.99
N SER A 251 21.85 2.44 4.79
CA SER A 251 22.43 1.68 3.70
C SER A 251 23.69 2.36 3.16
N LYS A 252 24.72 1.56 2.91
CA LYS A 252 25.93 2.01 2.20
C LYS A 252 25.74 2.01 0.68
N GLN A 253 24.58 1.55 0.20
CA GLN A 253 24.25 1.53 -1.22
C GLN A 253 23.48 2.82 -1.54
N THR A 254 24.00 3.58 -2.50
CA THR A 254 23.44 4.88 -2.92
C THR A 254 22.93 4.83 -4.36
N ALA A 255 22.40 3.68 -4.80
CA ALA A 255 22.03 3.50 -6.21
C ALA A 255 20.81 4.34 -6.60
N ILE A 256 19.83 4.45 -5.70
CA ILE A 256 18.63 5.26 -5.88
C ILE A 256 18.80 6.62 -5.21
N THR A 257 18.33 7.67 -5.88
CA THR A 257 18.29 9.06 -5.37
C THR A 257 16.92 9.67 -5.67
N PRO A 258 16.53 10.78 -5.00
CA PRO A 258 15.32 11.51 -5.35
C PRO A 258 15.25 11.92 -6.82
N ALA A 259 16.39 12.24 -7.43
CA ALA A 259 16.47 12.58 -8.85
C ALA A 259 16.22 11.36 -9.75
N THR A 260 16.74 10.19 -9.38
CA THR A 260 16.50 8.93 -10.09
C THR A 260 15.01 8.58 -10.07
N ILE A 261 14.37 8.66 -8.91
CA ILE A 261 12.93 8.40 -8.77
C ILE A 261 12.11 9.45 -9.52
N GLY A 262 12.49 10.73 -9.45
CA GLY A 262 11.85 11.78 -10.24
C GLY A 262 11.88 11.50 -11.74
N ALA A 263 12.98 10.96 -12.27
CA ALA A 263 13.11 10.55 -13.65
C ALA A 263 12.27 9.29 -13.99
N LEU A 264 12.09 8.36 -13.04
CA LEU A 264 11.15 7.23 -13.20
C LEU A 264 9.72 7.75 -13.39
N PHE A 265 9.27 8.67 -12.52
CA PHE A 265 7.97 9.30 -12.65
C PHE A 265 7.80 10.04 -13.98
N ASP A 266 8.81 10.79 -14.42
CA ASP A 266 8.77 11.47 -15.73
C ASP A 266 8.64 10.47 -16.89
N GLY A 267 9.32 9.33 -16.79
CA GLY A 267 9.22 8.23 -17.75
C GLY A 267 7.83 7.59 -17.79
N TRP A 268 7.19 7.39 -16.64
CA TRP A 268 5.82 6.89 -16.56
C TRP A 268 4.82 7.91 -17.13
N VAL A 269 4.97 9.20 -16.81
CA VAL A 269 4.12 10.28 -17.36
C VAL A 269 4.23 10.33 -18.88
N ALA A 270 5.43 10.17 -19.44
CA ALA A 270 5.63 10.14 -20.89
C ALA A 270 4.95 8.94 -21.58
N LYS A 271 4.80 7.81 -20.88
CA LYS A 271 4.14 6.59 -21.38
C LYS A 271 2.62 6.61 -21.20
N ALA A 272 2.10 7.48 -20.33
CA ALA A 272 0.67 7.63 -20.01
C ALA A 272 -0.29 7.56 -21.21
N PRO A 273 -0.01 8.20 -22.36
CA PRO A 273 -0.90 8.15 -23.52
C PRO A 273 -1.09 6.75 -24.11
N THR A 274 -0.09 5.87 -23.95
CA THR A 274 -0.08 4.51 -24.51
C THR A 274 -0.58 3.45 -23.54
N ASP A 275 -0.86 3.81 -22.28
CA ASP A 275 -1.32 2.83 -21.30
C ASP A 275 -2.71 2.27 -21.67
N THR A 276 -2.88 1.00 -21.39
CA THR A 276 -4.16 0.29 -21.55
C THR A 276 -4.92 0.16 -20.24
N THR A 277 -4.22 0.31 -19.11
CA THR A 277 -4.75 0.37 -17.74
C THR A 277 -4.30 1.68 -17.07
N GLY A 278 -4.75 1.91 -15.84
CA GLY A 278 -4.09 2.82 -14.92
C GLY A 278 -3.02 2.06 -14.13
N HIS A 279 -2.57 2.63 -13.01
CA HIS A 279 -1.47 2.06 -12.23
C HIS A 279 -1.80 1.97 -10.74
N VAL A 280 -1.14 1.04 -10.06
CA VAL A 280 -0.97 1.01 -8.60
C VAL A 280 0.53 1.04 -8.35
N CYS A 281 1.03 2.10 -7.73
CA CYS A 281 2.47 2.30 -7.54
C CYS A 281 2.88 1.99 -6.10
N LEU A 282 3.97 1.25 -5.94
CA LEU A 282 4.64 1.02 -4.67
C LEU A 282 5.53 2.22 -4.30
N GLU A 283 5.20 2.83 -3.17
CA GLU A 283 5.94 3.89 -2.49
C GLU A 283 5.86 3.59 -0.98
N HIS A 284 6.77 4.17 -0.20
CA HIS A 284 6.84 3.94 1.24
C HIS A 284 6.88 5.26 2.02
N GLU A 285 6.41 5.22 3.27
CA GLU A 285 6.56 6.33 4.23
C GLU A 285 7.65 6.04 5.28
N LEU A 286 8.69 5.31 4.87
CA LEU A 286 9.78 4.80 5.73
C LEU A 286 10.74 5.88 6.24
N TYR A 287 11.14 6.79 5.35
CA TYR A 287 12.21 7.75 5.58
C TYR A 287 11.81 9.16 5.14
N GLN A 288 12.45 10.17 5.71
CA GLN A 288 12.27 11.56 5.26
C GLN A 288 12.49 11.71 3.74
N SER A 289 13.47 11.01 3.17
CA SER A 289 13.79 11.01 1.73
C SER A 289 12.67 10.42 0.88
N THR A 290 12.05 9.31 1.31
CA THR A 290 10.90 8.68 0.63
C THR A 290 9.70 9.62 0.60
N VAL A 291 9.34 10.19 1.76
CA VAL A 291 8.24 11.15 1.90
C VAL A 291 8.46 12.40 1.07
N ASP A 292 9.66 12.98 1.10
CA ASP A 292 9.97 14.20 0.34
C ASP A 292 9.91 13.96 -1.17
N THR A 293 10.37 12.79 -1.61
CA THR A 293 10.33 12.40 -3.01
C THR A 293 8.91 12.14 -3.49
N ALA A 294 8.07 11.48 -2.69
CA ALA A 294 6.65 11.29 -2.97
C ALA A 294 5.92 12.64 -3.11
N ILE A 295 6.09 13.53 -2.11
CA ILE A 295 5.50 14.88 -2.11
C ILE A 295 5.92 15.67 -3.36
N ALA A 296 7.21 15.64 -3.72
CA ALA A 296 7.72 16.38 -4.86
C ALA A 296 7.17 15.90 -6.21
N ASN A 297 6.81 14.63 -6.33
CA ASN A 297 6.36 14.04 -7.59
C ASN A 297 4.83 13.91 -7.71
N LEU A 298 4.07 13.92 -6.60
CA LEU A 298 2.61 13.82 -6.64
C LEU A 298 1.93 14.86 -7.55
N PRO A 299 2.36 16.14 -7.62
CA PRO A 299 1.77 17.09 -8.56
C PRO A 299 1.92 16.71 -10.04
N LYS A 300 2.95 15.92 -10.40
CA LYS A 300 3.12 15.40 -11.77
C LYS A 300 2.10 14.30 -12.05
N LEU A 301 1.88 13.42 -11.06
CA LEU A 301 0.89 12.35 -11.14
C LEU A 301 -0.52 12.93 -11.27
N GLN A 302 -0.88 13.90 -10.43
CA GLN A 302 -2.19 14.57 -10.43
C GLN A 302 -2.51 15.30 -11.75
N LYS A 303 -1.50 15.78 -12.48
CA LYS A 303 -1.68 16.39 -13.81
C LYS A 303 -1.97 15.37 -14.90
N THR A 304 -1.57 14.12 -14.68
CA THR A 304 -1.55 13.07 -15.72
C THR A 304 -2.65 12.04 -15.52
N TRP A 305 -2.91 11.66 -14.27
CA TRP A 305 -3.91 10.67 -13.88
C TRP A 305 -4.82 11.23 -12.78
N LYS A 306 -5.99 10.60 -12.61
CA LYS A 306 -6.80 10.77 -11.41
C LYS A 306 -6.17 9.97 -10.26
N THR A 307 -5.53 10.64 -9.32
CA THR A 307 -4.89 10.03 -8.14
C THR A 307 -5.92 9.77 -7.04
N MET A 308 -5.94 8.56 -6.48
CA MET A 308 -6.93 8.15 -5.47
C MET A 308 -6.49 6.92 -4.69
N PRO A 309 -7.16 6.56 -3.58
CA PRO A 309 -6.99 5.26 -2.94
C PRO A 309 -7.35 4.09 -3.88
N VAL A 310 -6.81 2.90 -3.62
CA VAL A 310 -7.03 1.71 -4.46
C VAL A 310 -8.49 1.27 -4.45
N SER A 311 -9.16 1.33 -3.30
CA SER A 311 -10.60 1.09 -3.19
C SER A 311 -11.40 1.99 -4.14
N ALA A 312 -11.04 3.28 -4.22
CA ALA A 312 -11.67 4.23 -5.11
C ALA A 312 -11.45 3.87 -6.59
N CYS A 313 -10.25 3.45 -6.97
CA CYS A 313 -9.96 2.94 -8.31
C CYS A 313 -10.83 1.72 -8.66
N MET A 314 -11.07 0.85 -7.68
CA MET A 314 -11.86 -0.37 -7.85
C MET A 314 -13.38 -0.12 -7.75
N ASN A 315 -13.80 1.16 -7.61
CA ASN A 315 -15.19 1.52 -7.35
C ASN A 315 -15.77 0.82 -6.10
N ASP A 316 -14.94 0.54 -5.09
CA ASP A 316 -15.37 0.04 -3.79
C ASP A 316 -15.54 1.20 -2.80
N PRO A 317 -16.78 1.63 -2.50
CA PRO A 317 -17.02 2.65 -1.50
C PRO A 317 -16.92 2.13 -0.07
N HIS A 318 -16.81 0.81 0.15
CA HIS A 318 -16.86 0.18 1.47
C HIS A 318 -15.66 -0.76 1.72
N PRO A 319 -14.42 -0.23 1.78
CA PRO A 319 -13.20 -1.03 1.98
C PRO A 319 -13.02 -1.55 3.42
N TYR A 320 -14.08 -1.49 4.22
CA TYR A 320 -14.14 -1.96 5.60
C TYR A 320 -15.30 -2.96 5.78
N GLN A 321 -15.24 -3.79 6.82
CA GLN A 321 -16.37 -4.68 7.17
C GLN A 321 -17.61 -3.87 7.58
N GLU A 322 -17.40 -2.72 8.23
CA GLU A 322 -18.42 -1.77 8.66
C GLU A 322 -18.98 -0.97 7.46
N LYS A 323 -20.07 -1.47 6.87
CA LYS A 323 -20.68 -0.90 5.65
C LYS A 323 -21.30 0.49 5.81
N ASN A 324 -21.42 0.99 7.03
CA ASN A 324 -21.84 2.38 7.28
C ASN A 324 -20.70 3.38 7.01
N ILE A 325 -19.45 2.95 6.88
CA ILE A 325 -18.32 3.81 6.50
C ILE A 325 -18.20 3.80 4.98
N THR A 326 -18.22 5.00 4.38
CA THR A 326 -18.17 5.19 2.93
C THR A 326 -16.99 6.07 2.56
N LEU A 327 -16.13 5.60 1.66
CA LEU A 327 -15.05 6.37 1.05
C LEU A 327 -15.44 6.84 -0.36
N ALA A 328 -14.76 7.88 -0.85
CA ALA A 328 -14.97 8.36 -2.21
C ALA A 328 -14.51 7.33 -3.24
N THR A 329 -15.17 7.31 -4.40
CA THR A 329 -14.86 6.41 -5.53
C THR A 329 -14.62 7.18 -6.82
N ILE A 330 -14.01 6.55 -7.82
CA ILE A 330 -13.77 7.19 -9.13
C ILE A 330 -15.08 7.59 -9.84
N SER A 331 -16.18 6.87 -9.59
CA SER A 331 -17.51 7.19 -10.09
C SER A 331 -18.30 8.20 -9.23
N GLY A 332 -17.72 8.71 -8.14
CA GLY A 332 -18.26 9.86 -7.40
C GLY A 332 -19.01 9.56 -6.10
N ALA A 333 -18.62 8.54 -5.33
CA ALA A 333 -19.07 8.46 -3.94
C ALA A 333 -18.52 9.67 -3.13
N LYS A 334 -19.34 10.24 -2.24
CA LYS A 334 -18.92 11.28 -1.28
C LYS A 334 -18.55 10.58 0.03
N THR A 335 -17.40 10.94 0.62
CA THR A 335 -16.95 10.42 1.92
C THR A 335 -17.96 10.73 3.02
N GLY A 336 -18.24 9.77 3.89
CA GLY A 336 -19.13 9.97 5.04
C GLY A 336 -19.67 8.70 5.68
N VAL A 337 -20.28 8.85 6.85
CA VAL A 337 -21.06 7.79 7.50
C VAL A 337 -22.50 7.91 7.03
N THR A 338 -23.04 6.87 6.38
CA THR A 338 -24.49 6.80 6.13
C THR A 338 -25.16 6.42 7.44
N SER A 339 -25.84 7.38 8.09
CA SER A 339 -26.68 7.10 9.26
C SER A 339 -27.95 6.36 8.80
N GLY A 340 -27.82 5.05 8.59
CA GLY A 340 -28.97 4.16 8.44
C GLY A 340 -29.56 3.86 9.80
N THR A 341 -30.75 4.40 10.09
CA THR A 341 -31.56 3.95 11.21
C THR A 341 -31.83 2.46 11.04
N VAL A 342 -31.27 1.62 11.91
CA VAL A 342 -31.62 0.20 11.97
C VAL A 342 -33.04 0.13 12.54
N ALA A 343 -34.04 0.18 11.66
CA ALA A 343 -35.39 -0.23 11.99
C ALA A 343 -35.47 -1.75 11.87
N GLY A 344 -35.81 -2.40 12.98
CA GLY A 344 -35.88 -3.85 13.09
C GLY A 344 -37.05 -4.50 12.34
N ALA A 345 -36.84 -5.79 12.09
CA ALA A 345 -37.81 -6.87 11.87
C ALA A 345 -38.75 -6.82 10.65
N GLY A 346 -38.64 -7.84 9.79
CA GLY A 346 -39.63 -8.15 8.77
C GLY A 346 -39.30 -9.44 8.00
N ASN A 347 -39.73 -10.57 8.54
CA ASN A 347 -39.61 -11.91 7.97
C ASN A 347 -40.32 -11.99 6.59
N GLY A 348 -39.63 -12.44 5.53
CA GLY A 348 -40.19 -12.53 4.19
C GLY A 348 -39.54 -13.63 3.36
N THR A 349 -40.05 -14.85 3.47
CA THR A 349 -39.73 -16.02 2.66
C THR A 349 -40.26 -15.89 1.23
N SER A 350 -39.48 -16.26 0.22
CA SER A 350 -39.98 -16.98 -0.98
C SER A 350 -38.86 -17.66 -1.76
N ALA A 351 -39.19 -18.85 -2.25
CA ALA A 351 -38.31 -19.86 -2.80
C ALA A 351 -38.29 -19.89 -4.34
N ILE A 352 -37.09 -20.17 -4.88
CA ILE A 352 -36.68 -21.14 -5.94
C ILE A 352 -37.60 -21.41 -7.15
N ALA A 353 -37.03 -21.28 -8.37
CA ALA A 353 -36.82 -22.34 -9.41
C ALA A 353 -36.85 -21.76 -10.87
N PRO A 354 -36.45 -22.50 -11.93
CA PRO A 354 -35.08 -22.87 -12.32
C PRO A 354 -34.74 -22.53 -13.81
N ALA A 355 -33.53 -22.93 -14.25
CA ALA A 355 -32.91 -22.74 -15.57
C ALA A 355 -33.65 -23.37 -16.78
N PRO A 356 -33.11 -23.14 -18.01
CA PRO A 356 -32.72 -24.30 -18.80
C PRO A 356 -31.35 -24.21 -19.50
N THR A 357 -30.85 -25.40 -19.80
CA THR A 357 -29.59 -25.84 -20.43
C THR A 357 -29.58 -25.86 -21.97
N ALA A 358 -28.40 -25.68 -22.59
CA ALA A 358 -27.88 -26.41 -23.79
C ALA A 358 -26.50 -25.78 -24.16
N SER A 359 -25.34 -26.46 -24.17
CA SER A 359 -24.83 -27.60 -24.98
C SER A 359 -23.91 -27.19 -26.15
N LYS A 360 -22.61 -27.45 -25.94
CA LYS A 360 -21.57 -28.04 -26.84
C LYS A 360 -20.87 -27.24 -27.97
N ASN A 361 -19.54 -27.29 -27.83
CA ASN A 361 -18.44 -27.53 -28.78
C ASN A 361 -18.15 -26.54 -29.91
N SER A 362 -16.90 -26.08 -29.96
CA SER A 362 -15.96 -26.33 -31.09
C SER A 362 -14.52 -26.02 -30.67
N ALA A 363 -13.63 -26.96 -30.95
CA ALA A 363 -12.18 -26.78 -30.89
C ALA A 363 -11.67 -26.28 -32.25
N SER A 364 -10.68 -25.39 -32.27
CA SER A 364 -9.73 -25.29 -33.38
C SER A 364 -8.45 -24.58 -32.95
N SER A 365 -7.35 -25.25 -33.29
CA SER A 365 -5.94 -24.92 -33.20
C SER A 365 -5.49 -23.66 -33.94
N MET A 366 -4.39 -23.05 -33.48
CA MET A 366 -3.27 -22.42 -34.22
C MET A 366 -2.54 -21.49 -33.23
N ALA A 367 -1.25 -21.20 -33.28
CA ALA A 367 -0.04 -21.84 -33.75
C ALA A 367 1.08 -21.01 -33.08
N ALA A 368 2.19 -21.64 -32.76
CA ALA A 368 3.35 -21.00 -32.14
C ALA A 368 3.95 -19.90 -33.04
N MET A 369 4.37 -18.79 -32.43
CA MET A 369 5.46 -17.98 -32.96
C MET A 369 6.50 -17.73 -31.87
N THR A 370 7.70 -18.20 -32.18
CA THR A 370 9.00 -17.98 -31.57
C THR A 370 9.37 -16.49 -31.52
N GLY A 371 10.01 -16.03 -30.44
CA GLY A 371 10.56 -14.69 -30.40
C GLY A 371 11.36 -14.32 -29.16
N VAL A 372 12.64 -14.73 -29.15
CA VAL A 372 13.82 -14.03 -28.59
C VAL A 372 13.90 -13.80 -27.08
N ALA A 373 14.84 -14.53 -26.48
CA ALA A 373 15.38 -14.32 -25.14
C ALA A 373 16.25 -13.07 -25.07
N SER A 374 16.07 -12.27 -24.00
CA SER A 374 17.08 -11.33 -23.52
C SER A 374 17.36 -11.61 -22.04
N ALA A 375 18.62 -11.91 -21.76
CA ALA A 375 19.15 -12.24 -20.45
C ALA A 375 19.07 -11.04 -19.50
N VAL A 376 18.57 -11.27 -18.28
CA VAL A 376 18.78 -10.38 -17.15
C VAL A 376 19.82 -11.04 -16.24
N ILE A 377 20.91 -10.31 -16.03
CA ILE A 377 22.03 -10.68 -15.18
C ILE A 377 21.53 -10.62 -13.73
N ALA A 378 21.59 -11.77 -13.04
CA ALA A 378 21.41 -11.86 -11.60
C ALA A 378 22.57 -11.15 -10.89
N GLY A 379 22.27 -10.05 -10.20
CA GLY A 379 23.13 -9.43 -9.21
C GLY A 379 22.45 -9.53 -7.85
N ALA A 380 22.72 -10.60 -7.11
CA ALA A 380 22.39 -10.70 -5.70
C ALA A 380 23.38 -9.87 -4.87
N VAL A 381 22.91 -9.30 -3.75
CA VAL A 381 23.54 -9.29 -2.40
C VAL A 381 23.36 -7.96 -1.65
N MET A 382 22.88 -8.10 -0.40
CA MET A 382 22.94 -7.20 0.78
C MET A 382 22.00 -6.00 0.86
N ALA A 383 21.07 -6.03 1.82
CA ALA A 383 21.26 -5.38 3.13
C ALA A 383 20.29 -6.02 4.14
N ALA A 384 20.78 -6.29 5.33
CA ALA A 384 20.02 -6.81 6.45
C ALA A 384 19.94 -5.73 7.53
N MET A 385 18.81 -5.70 8.25
CA MET A 385 18.57 -4.97 9.51
C MET A 385 18.39 -3.46 9.31
N LEU A 386 17.16 -2.94 9.44
CA LEU A 386 16.42 -2.78 10.70
C LEU A 386 14.91 -2.66 10.48
#